data_AF-A0A2N5A9H3-F1
#
_entry.id   AF-A0A2N5A9H3-F1
#
_cell.length_a   1.000
_cell.length_b   1.000
_cell.length_c   1.000
_cell.angle_alpha   90.00
_cell.angle_beta   90.00
_cell.angle_gamma   90.00
#
_symmetry.space_group_name_H-M   'P 1'
#
loop_
_entity.id
_entity.type
_entity.pdbx_description
1 polymer ?
#
loop_
_entity_poly.entity_id
_entity_poly.type
_entity_poly.pdbx_seq_one_letter_code
_entity_poly.pdbx_strand_id
1 'polypeptide(L)' 'VLGGGMSNVERLYQTVPDLVKQWVFGGECETPIRKALHGDSSGVRGAAWLWPLQGT' A
#
# COMPACT_ATOMS: atom_id res chain seq x y z
N VAL A 1 0.07 2.12 2.18
CA VAL A 1 -0.64 1.52 1.01
C VAL A 1 -0.35 0.03 1.00
N LEU A 2 -1.36 -0.83 0.85
CA LEU A 2 -1.17 -2.27 0.66
C LEU A 2 -0.94 -2.54 -0.83
N GLY A 3 0.15 -3.22 -1.16
CA GLY A 3 0.52 -3.60 -2.53
C GLY A 3 0.27 -5.07 -2.85
N GLY A 4 0.54 -5.45 -4.10
CA GLY A 4 0.38 -6.83 -4.58
C GLY A 4 -1.08 -7.30 -4.68
N GLY A 5 -1.27 -8.58 -5.03
CA GLY A 5 -2.62 -9.14 -5.25
C GLY A 5 -3.53 -9.06 -4.02
N MET A 6 -2.97 -9.16 -2.81
CA MET A 6 -3.72 -9.04 -1.56
C MET A 6 -4.33 -7.66 -1.35
N SER A 7 -3.83 -6.61 -2.00
CA SER A 7 -4.46 -5.29 -1.96
C SER A 7 -5.88 -5.27 -2.55
N ASN A 8 -6.28 -6.30 -3.30
CA ASN A 8 -7.64 -6.41 -3.82
C ASN A 8 -8.66 -6.93 -2.81
N VAL A 9 -8.22 -7.43 -1.65
CA VAL A 9 -9.11 -7.99 -0.63
C VAL A 9 -9.72 -6.87 0.21
N GLU A 10 -10.98 -6.55 -0.06
CA GLU A 10 -11.69 -5.41 0.56
C GLU A 10 -11.76 -5.51 2.10
N ARG A 11 -11.90 -6.74 2.62
CA ARG A 11 -11.95 -7.02 4.07
C ARG A 11 -10.74 -6.46 4.82
N LEU A 12 -9.57 -6.41 4.19
CA LEU A 12 -8.36 -5.90 4.84
C LEU A 12 -8.50 -4.44 5.27
N TYR A 13 -9.23 -3.62 4.49
CA TYR A 13 -9.42 -2.19 4.81
C TYR A 13 -10.42 -1.96 5.94
N GLN A 14 -11.19 -2.98 6.31
CA GLN A 14 -12.11 -2.94 7.45
C GLN A 14 -11.44 -3.48 8.72
N THR A 15 -10.68 -4.57 8.62
CA THR A 15 -10.17 -5.27 9.82
C THR A 15 -8.77 -4.85 10.24
N VAL A 16 -7.87 -4.59 9.28
CA VAL A 16 -6.45 -4.30 9.60
C VAL A 16 -6.27 -2.99 10.37
N PRO A 17 -6.99 -1.89 10.09
CA PRO A 17 -6.82 -0.64 10.84
C PRO A 17 -6.98 -0.78 12.36
N ASP A 18 -7.89 -1.63 12.81
CA ASP A 18 -8.09 -1.85 14.25
C ASP A 18 -7.08 -2.85 14.82
N LEU A 19 -6.73 -3.88 14.05
CA LEU A 19 -5.76 -4.89 14.46
C LEU A 19 -4.33 -4.35 14.58
N VAL A 20 -3.95 -3.33 13.81
CA VAL A 20 -2.57 -2.82 13.84
C VAL A 20 -2.28 -2.01 15.10
N LYS A 21 -3.29 -1.35 15.69
CA LYS A 21 -3.15 -0.46 16.86
C LYS A 21 -2.49 -1.15 18.04
N GLN A 22 -2.83 -2.42 18.29
CA GLN A 22 -2.28 -3.21 19.40
C GLN A 22 -0.76 -3.47 19.29
N TRP A 23 -0.19 -3.32 18.09
CA TRP A 23 1.22 -3.57 17.81
C TRP A 23 2.03 -2.28 17.64
N VAL A 24 1.36 -1.12 17.65
CA VAL A 24 2.03 0.18 17.50
C VAL A 24 2.49 0.66 18.86
N PHE A 25 3.76 1.02 18.96
CA PHE A 25 4.29 1.65 20.16
C PHE A 25 3.57 2.98 20.41
N GLY A 26 2.93 3.13 21.57
CA GLY A 26 2.04 4.25 21.89
C GLY A 26 0.54 3.94 21.69
N GLY A 27 0.20 2.90 20.92
CA GLY A 27 -1.20 2.48 20.70
C GLY A 27 -1.98 3.37 19.71
N GLU A 28 -1.47 4.55 19.39
CA GLU A 28 -1.98 5.37 18.29
C GLU A 28 -1.38 4.95 16.93
N CYS A 29 -2.23 4.82 15.91
CA CYS A 29 -1.79 4.72 14.52
C CYS A 29 -2.79 5.46 13.63
N GLU A 30 -2.46 6.70 13.28
CA GLU A 30 -3.30 7.54 12.42
C GLU A 30 -2.97 7.36 10.92
N THR A 31 -1.90 6.64 10.62
CA THR A 31 -1.47 6.43 9.23
C THR A 31 -2.54 5.65 8.46
N PRO A 32 -3.12 6.22 7.39
CA PRO A 32 -4.22 5.57 6.69
C PRO A 32 -3.74 4.34 5.91
N ILE A 33 -4.43 3.22 6.11
CA ILE A 33 -4.25 2.00 5.31
C ILE A 33 -5.11 2.13 4.06
N ARG A 34 -4.47 2.11 2.87
CA ARG A 34 -5.11 2.38 1.57
C ARG A 34 -4.79 1.29 0.56
N LYS A 35 -5.70 1.08 -0.40
CA LYS A 35 -5.52 0.21 -1.56
C LYS A 35 -4.54 0.79 -2.57
N ALA A 36 -3.72 -0.06 -3.19
CA ALA A 36 -2.90 0.34 -4.33
C ALA A 36 -3.79 0.68 -5.53
N LEU A 37 -3.63 1.90 -6.07
CA LEU A 37 -4.40 2.38 -7.23
C LEU A 37 -4.15 1.53 -8.48
N HIS A 38 -2.92 1.07 -8.67
CA HIS A 38 -2.52 0.26 -9.82
C HIS A 38 -2.47 -1.24 -9.52
N GLY A 39 -3.07 -1.67 -8.40
CA GLY A 39 -3.21 -3.08 -8.04
C GLY A 39 -1.88 -3.84 -8.01
N ASP A 40 -1.92 -5.08 -8.46
CA ASP A 40 -0.76 -5.96 -8.64
C ASP A 40 0.28 -5.43 -9.65
N SER A 41 -0.16 -4.63 -10.62
CA SER A 41 0.68 -4.00 -11.64
C SER A 41 1.49 -2.80 -11.12
N SER A 42 1.31 -2.40 -9.86
CA SER A 42 2.06 -1.28 -9.26
C SER A 42 3.57 -1.49 -9.27
N GLY A 43 4.04 -2.74 -9.16
CA GLY A 43 5.46 -3.07 -9.13
C GLY A 43 6.19 -2.81 -10.45
N VAL A 44 5.68 -3.37 -11.55
CA VAL A 44 6.28 -3.17 -12.90
C VAL A 44 6.24 -1.70 -13.31
N ARG A 45 5.17 -0.99 -12.97
CA ARG A 45 5.06 0.46 -13.21
C ARG A 45 6.10 1.25 -12.41
N GLY A 46 6.27 0.92 -11.13
CA GLY A 46 7.29 1.54 -10.29
C GLY A 46 8.70 1.33 -10.87
N ALA A 47 9.02 0.09 -11.28
CA ALA A 47 10.30 -0.23 -11.89
C ALA A 47 10.57 0.56 -13.18
N ALA A 48 9.56 0.69 -14.06
CA ALA A 48 9.66 1.49 -15.27
C ALA A 48 9.91 2.99 -15.01
N TRP A 49 9.43 3.51 -13.88
CA TRP A 49 9.63 4.91 -13.48
C TRP A 49 10.95 5.17 -12.72
N LEU A 50 11.70 4.15 -12.31
CA LEU A 50 12.97 4.35 -11.61
C LEU A 50 14.08 4.92 -12.51
N TRP A 51 13.96 4.77 -13.83
CA TRP A 51 14.85 5.43 -14.77
C TRP A 51 14.24 6.76 -15.23
N PRO A 52 14.97 7.89 -15.07
CA PRO A 52 14.55 9.13 -15.70
C PRO A 52 14.51 8.91 -17.21
N LEU A 53 13.45 9.38 -17.88
CA LEU A 53 13.47 9.53 -19.32
C LEU A 53 14.61 10.51 -19.63
N GLN A 54 15.76 9.99 -20.07
CA GLN A 54 16.79 10.82 -20.68
C GLN A 54 16.14 11.42 -21.93
N GLY A 55 15.76 12.70 -21.81
CA GLY A 55 15.16 13.45 -22.90
C GLY A 55 16.13 13.44 -24.09
N THR A 56 15.63 12.99 -25.22
CA THR A 56 16.09 13.45 -26.54
C THR A 56 15.65 14.89 -26.76
#